data_AF-A0A820Q2R6-F1
#
_entry.id   AF-A0A820Q2R6-F1
#
_cell.length_a   1.000
_cell.length_b   1.000
_cell.length_c   1.000
_cell.angle_alpha   90.00
_cell.angle_beta   90.00
_cell.angle_gamma   90.00
#
_symmetry.space_group_name_H-M   'P 1'
#
loop_
_entity.id
_entity.type
_entity.pdbx_description
1 polymer ?
#
loop_
_entity_poly.entity_id
_entity_poly.type
_entity_poly.pdbx_seq_one_letter_code
_entity_poly.pdbx_strand_id
1 'polypeptide(L)'
;TNLSIINCNFTTKIDFHTVINSIWSLNHLVYCYLNGIYGTWTNFIAPDVTSLSMQYLLFESGCMDWDVLPKLLKNTPYLRSLNTDIIDYSEPGKELSVNTTFTLTRLSVYMRVTTNTLSFWKYLPNLSHLTVHMERFYLDGKQWEYIIRTYLPKLKIFRLYMDLAADDCNQ
;
A
#
# COMPACT_ATOMS: atom_id res chain seq x y z
N THR A 1 -10.83 -15.08 -20.45
CA THR A 1 -9.44 -14.66 -20.71
C THR A 1 -9.01 -13.72 -19.62
N ASN A 2 -7.87 -13.94 -18.96
CA ASN A 2 -7.36 -13.03 -17.93
C ASN A 2 -6.62 -11.87 -18.59
N LEU A 3 -6.86 -10.66 -18.10
CA LEU A 3 -6.22 -9.43 -18.55
C LEU A 3 -5.11 -9.04 -17.56
N SER A 4 -3.99 -8.56 -18.11
CA SER A 4 -2.87 -8.04 -17.34
C SER A 4 -2.41 -6.72 -17.93
N ILE A 5 -2.39 -5.67 -17.13
CA ILE A 5 -1.69 -4.42 -17.46
C ILE A 5 -0.27 -4.58 -16.95
N ILE A 6 0.67 -4.78 -17.86
CA ILE A 6 2.07 -5.06 -17.52
C ILE A 6 2.94 -3.81 -17.42
N ASN A 7 2.43 -2.65 -17.86
CA ASN A 7 3.00 -1.31 -17.67
C ASN A 7 1.99 -0.25 -18.13
N CYS A 8 1.63 0.67 -17.25
CA CYS A 8 0.83 1.84 -17.56
C CYS A 8 1.52 3.08 -17.00
N ASN A 9 1.85 4.03 -17.88
CA ASN A 9 2.58 5.24 -17.55
C ASN A 9 1.68 6.47 -17.77
N PHE A 10 1.66 7.41 -16.82
CA PHE A 10 0.67 8.49 -16.76
C PHE A 10 1.26 9.88 -17.03
N THR A 11 0.92 10.50 -18.16
CA THR A 11 1.35 11.89 -18.45
C THR A 11 0.52 12.93 -17.70
N THR A 12 1.13 14.07 -17.35
CA THR A 12 0.55 15.18 -16.56
C THR A 12 -0.69 15.86 -17.16
N LYS A 13 -1.09 15.52 -18.39
CA LYS A 13 -2.24 16.11 -19.10
C LYS A 13 -3.53 15.29 -19.00
N ILE A 14 -3.51 14.16 -18.30
CA ILE A 14 -4.65 13.25 -18.24
C ILE A 14 -5.32 13.36 -16.87
N ASP A 15 -6.66 13.31 -16.86
CA ASP A 15 -7.42 13.12 -15.63
C ASP A 15 -7.12 11.72 -15.06
N PHE A 16 -6.20 11.68 -14.10
CA PHE A 16 -5.71 10.47 -13.46
C PHE A 16 -6.85 9.67 -12.83
N HIS A 17 -7.85 10.34 -12.24
CA HIS A 17 -8.98 9.67 -11.58
C HIS A 17 -9.86 8.92 -12.60
N THR A 18 -10.16 9.54 -13.73
CA THR A 18 -10.92 8.89 -14.81
C THR A 18 -10.18 7.67 -15.37
N VAL A 19 -8.85 7.74 -15.51
CA VAL A 19 -8.06 6.58 -15.98
C VAL A 19 -8.05 5.46 -14.95
N ILE A 20 -7.83 5.77 -13.67
CA ILE A 20 -7.85 4.78 -12.59
C ILE A 20 -9.21 4.08 -12.53
N ASN A 21 -10.32 4.81 -12.60
CA ASN A 21 -11.66 4.20 -12.65
C ASN A 21 -11.85 3.33 -13.89
N SER A 22 -11.36 3.77 -15.04
CA SER A 22 -11.42 2.98 -16.28
C SER A 22 -10.65 1.67 -16.14
N ILE A 23 -9.44 1.70 -15.57
CA ILE A 23 -8.63 0.51 -15.29
C ILE A 23 -9.36 -0.43 -14.33
N TRP A 24 -9.93 0.10 -13.24
CA TRP A 24 -10.65 -0.71 -12.26
C TRP A 24 -11.94 -1.34 -12.80
N SER A 25 -12.56 -0.72 -13.82
CA SER A 25 -13.75 -1.25 -14.50
C SER A 25 -13.46 -2.40 -15.46
N LEU A 26 -12.19 -2.69 -15.76
CA LEU A 26 -11.83 -3.74 -16.71
C LEU A 26 -12.19 -5.13 -16.15
N ASN A 27 -13.08 -5.81 -16.86
CA ASN A 27 -13.42 -7.19 -16.56
C ASN A 27 -12.20 -8.10 -16.76
N HIS A 28 -12.04 -9.06 -15.85
CA HIS A 28 -10.94 -10.04 -15.86
C HIS A 28 -9.53 -9.46 -15.71
N LEU A 29 -9.36 -8.19 -15.31
CA LEU A 29 -8.05 -7.64 -14.96
C LEU A 29 -7.53 -8.30 -13.68
N VAL A 30 -6.57 -9.21 -13.81
CA VAL A 30 -6.01 -9.96 -12.67
C VAL A 30 -4.75 -9.28 -12.13
N TYR A 31 -3.91 -8.76 -13.03
CA TYR A 31 -2.63 -8.12 -12.71
C TYR A 31 -2.60 -6.69 -13.24
N CYS A 32 -2.21 -5.75 -12.38
CA CYS A 32 -2.08 -4.35 -12.74
C CYS A 32 -0.73 -3.80 -12.26
N TYR A 33 0.09 -3.36 -13.20
CA TYR A 33 1.28 -2.57 -12.94
C TYR A 33 1.06 -1.13 -13.38
N LEU A 34 1.11 -0.24 -12.41
CA LEU A 34 0.98 1.20 -12.56
C LEU A 34 2.34 1.83 -12.22
N ASN A 35 2.89 2.60 -13.14
CA ASN A 35 4.12 3.34 -12.92
C ASN A 35 3.81 4.83 -13.01
N GLY A 36 3.98 5.55 -11.91
CA GLY A 36 3.86 7.00 -11.86
C GLY A 36 4.97 7.67 -12.69
N ILE A 37 4.68 8.83 -13.28
CA ILE A 37 5.74 9.64 -13.88
C ILE A 37 6.52 10.35 -12.77
N TYR A 38 7.82 10.07 -12.71
CA TYR A 38 8.80 10.86 -11.98
C TYR A 38 8.63 12.36 -12.25
N GLY A 39 8.44 13.15 -11.18
CA GLY A 39 8.55 14.61 -11.24
C GLY A 39 7.27 15.39 -10.91
N THR A 40 6.10 14.75 -10.89
CA THR A 40 4.91 15.31 -10.27
C THR A 40 4.44 14.35 -9.20
N TRP A 41 4.46 14.80 -7.94
CA TRP A 41 3.95 14.05 -6.79
C TRP A 41 2.42 13.94 -6.89
N THR A 42 1.91 13.20 -7.87
CA THR A 42 0.49 12.89 -7.95
C THR A 42 0.24 11.80 -6.93
N ASN A 43 -0.35 12.19 -5.79
CA ASN A 43 -0.82 11.24 -4.80
C ASN A 43 -1.80 10.27 -5.48
N PHE A 44 -1.63 8.98 -5.23
CA PHE A 44 -2.58 7.98 -5.71
C PHE A 44 -3.97 8.29 -5.19
N ILE A 45 -4.97 8.18 -6.06
CA ILE A 45 -6.38 8.36 -5.72
C ILE A 45 -7.04 6.99 -5.81
N ALA A 46 -7.70 6.56 -4.74
CA ALA A 46 -8.44 5.30 -4.79
C ALA A 46 -9.62 5.44 -5.76
N PRO A 47 -9.84 4.41 -6.61
CA PRO A 47 -10.96 4.38 -7.55
C PRO A 47 -12.29 4.48 -6.81
N ASP A 48 -13.32 4.96 -7.49
CA ASP A 48 -14.71 4.87 -7.06
C ASP A 48 -15.38 3.58 -7.55
N VAL A 49 -14.78 2.91 -8.53
CA VAL A 49 -15.27 1.66 -9.11
C VAL A 49 -14.62 0.46 -8.43
N THR A 50 -15.42 -0.56 -8.13
CA THR A 50 -14.94 -1.82 -7.55
C THR A 50 -14.44 -2.77 -8.63
N SER A 51 -13.19 -3.24 -8.51
CA SER A 51 -12.67 -4.33 -9.33
C SER A 51 -12.90 -5.67 -8.64
N LEU A 52 -13.70 -6.53 -9.25
CA LEU A 52 -13.99 -7.88 -8.75
C LEU A 52 -13.03 -8.96 -9.30
N SER A 53 -12.00 -8.57 -10.05
CA SER A 53 -11.08 -9.52 -10.69
C SER A 53 -9.61 -9.30 -10.34
N MET A 54 -9.24 -8.10 -9.90
CA MET A 54 -7.86 -7.75 -9.61
C MET A 54 -7.36 -8.47 -8.37
N GLN A 55 -6.21 -9.14 -8.53
CA GLN A 55 -5.55 -9.93 -7.48
C GLN A 55 -4.15 -9.42 -7.16
N TYR A 56 -3.51 -8.74 -8.11
CA TYR A 56 -2.14 -8.24 -7.99
C TYR A 56 -2.08 -6.78 -8.45
N LEU A 57 -1.61 -5.92 -7.56
CA LEU A 57 -1.36 -4.51 -7.84
C LEU A 57 0.08 -4.16 -7.47
N LEU A 58 0.80 -3.61 -8.44
CA LEU A 58 2.10 -3.00 -8.26
C LEU A 58 1.96 -1.53 -8.65
N PHE A 59 2.17 -0.63 -7.70
CA PHE A 59 2.17 0.82 -7.92
C PHE A 59 3.56 1.35 -7.58
N GLU A 60 4.34 1.66 -8.61
CA GLU A 60 5.69 2.19 -8.48
C GLU A 60 5.73 3.67 -8.85
N SER A 61 6.73 4.39 -8.34
CA SER A 61 7.04 5.78 -8.68
C SER A 61 5.93 6.80 -8.35
N GLY A 62 5.08 6.48 -7.38
CA GLY A 62 4.06 7.38 -6.84
C GLY A 62 3.78 7.07 -5.37
N CYS A 63 3.30 8.07 -4.63
CA CYS A 63 2.99 7.92 -3.21
C CYS A 63 1.50 7.74 -3.00
N MET A 64 1.12 6.75 -2.21
CA MET A 64 -0.25 6.62 -1.70
C MET A 64 -0.33 7.28 -0.34
N ASP A 65 -1.35 8.11 -0.12
CA ASP A 65 -1.68 8.56 1.22
C ASP A 65 -2.23 7.37 2.02
N TRP A 66 -1.80 7.24 3.27
CA TRP A 66 -2.29 6.24 4.21
C TRP A 66 -3.82 6.16 4.29
N ASP A 67 -4.52 7.29 4.21
CA ASP A 67 -5.99 7.34 4.26
C ASP A 67 -6.65 6.74 3.00
N VAL A 68 -5.92 6.62 1.90
CA VAL A 68 -6.42 6.11 0.61
C VAL A 68 -6.41 4.58 0.59
N LEU A 69 -5.50 3.94 1.33
CA LEU A 69 -5.30 2.50 1.31
C LEU A 69 -6.55 1.69 1.70
N PRO A 70 -7.32 2.02 2.77
CA PRO A 70 -8.55 1.30 3.05
C PRO A 70 -9.59 1.40 1.93
N LYS A 71 -9.72 2.55 1.28
CA LYS A 71 -10.65 2.75 0.16
C LYS A 71 -10.24 1.88 -1.03
N LEU A 72 -8.94 1.84 -1.34
CA LEU A 72 -8.39 0.97 -2.38
C LEU A 72 -8.71 -0.51 -2.13
N LEU A 73 -8.46 -0.98 -0.90
CA LEU A 73 -8.68 -2.38 -0.53
C LEU A 73 -10.17 -2.74 -0.51
N LYS A 74 -11.04 -1.81 -0.10
CA LYS A 74 -12.50 -1.96 -0.18
C LYS A 74 -12.98 -2.10 -1.63
N ASN A 75 -12.41 -1.32 -2.54
CA ASN A 75 -12.76 -1.32 -3.96
C ASN A 75 -11.97 -2.37 -4.77
N THR A 76 -11.17 -3.19 -4.10
CA THR A 76 -10.43 -4.30 -4.71
C THR A 76 -10.49 -5.54 -3.80
N PRO A 77 -11.69 -6.07 -3.53
CA PRO A 77 -11.93 -7.04 -2.45
C PRO A 77 -11.24 -8.41 -2.65
N TYR A 78 -10.74 -8.71 -3.85
CA TYR A 78 -9.99 -9.93 -4.13
C TYR A 78 -8.48 -9.71 -4.25
N LEU A 79 -7.99 -8.51 -3.90
CA LEU A 79 -6.57 -8.22 -3.92
C LEU A 79 -5.82 -9.14 -2.95
N ARG A 80 -4.82 -9.86 -3.48
CA ARG A 80 -3.99 -10.80 -2.74
C ARG A 80 -2.58 -10.27 -2.53
N SER A 81 -2.10 -9.44 -3.46
CA SER A 81 -0.77 -8.86 -3.44
C SER A 81 -0.81 -7.38 -3.76
N LEU A 82 -0.19 -6.58 -2.89
CA LEU A 82 -0.01 -5.15 -3.07
C LEU A 82 1.46 -4.80 -2.89
N ASN A 83 2.02 -4.07 -3.85
CA ASN A 83 3.31 -3.41 -3.70
C ASN A 83 3.13 -1.92 -4.01
N THR A 84 3.47 -1.05 -3.06
CA THR A 84 3.24 0.40 -3.17
C THR A 84 4.09 1.16 -2.16
N ASP A 85 4.35 2.43 -2.45
CA ASP A 85 4.87 3.37 -1.47
C ASP A 85 3.71 4.04 -0.74
N ILE A 86 3.78 4.11 0.59
CA ILE A 86 2.78 4.74 1.44
C ILE A 86 3.43 5.82 2.29
N ILE A 87 2.85 7.02 2.23
CA ILE A 87 3.20 8.15 3.07
C ILE A 87 2.00 8.47 3.96
N ASP A 88 2.26 8.71 5.23
CA ASP A 88 1.24 9.15 6.18
C ASP A 88 1.44 10.61 6.50
N TYR A 89 0.51 11.41 6.00
CA TYR A 89 0.34 12.81 6.34
C TYR A 89 -0.76 13.00 7.39
N SER A 90 -1.31 11.91 7.97
CA SER A 90 -2.40 12.00 8.92
C SER A 90 -1.96 12.65 10.23
N GLU A 91 -2.89 13.36 10.86
CA GLU A 91 -2.68 13.89 12.19
C GLU A 91 -2.51 12.73 13.21
N PRO A 92 -1.60 12.86 14.19
CA PRO A 92 -1.45 11.88 15.25
C PRO A 92 -2.78 11.55 15.93
N GLY A 93 -3.10 10.27 16.09
CA GLY A 93 -4.33 9.80 16.76
C GLY A 93 -5.55 9.62 15.85
N LYS A 94 -5.46 9.90 14.54
CA LYS A 94 -6.52 9.57 13.60
C LYS A 94 -6.53 8.06 13.34
N GLU A 95 -7.54 7.36 13.86
CA GLU A 95 -7.75 5.94 13.56
C GLU A 95 -8.42 5.75 12.19
N LEU A 96 -7.99 4.72 11.46
CA LEU A 96 -8.65 4.32 10.22
C LEU A 96 -10.03 3.73 10.52
N SER A 97 -11.06 4.30 9.92
CA SER A 97 -12.44 3.81 10.02
C SER A 97 -12.68 2.59 9.12
N VAL A 98 -12.08 1.46 9.47
CA VAL A 98 -12.22 0.21 8.72
C VAL A 98 -13.04 -0.80 9.51
N ASN A 99 -14.11 -1.31 8.89
CA ASN A 99 -15.02 -2.29 9.50
C ASN A 99 -14.86 -3.71 8.92
N THR A 100 -13.89 -3.93 8.03
CA THR A 100 -13.72 -5.19 7.31
C THR A 100 -12.26 -5.64 7.31
N THR A 101 -12.03 -6.93 7.44
CA THR A 101 -10.71 -7.53 7.23
C THR A 101 -10.46 -7.72 5.74
N PHE A 102 -9.23 -7.45 5.30
CA PHE A 102 -8.87 -7.55 3.88
C PHE A 102 -8.32 -8.95 3.55
N THR A 103 -8.45 -9.34 2.28
CA THR A 103 -7.97 -10.63 1.74
C THR A 103 -6.48 -10.66 1.44
N LEU A 104 -5.77 -9.56 1.70
CA LEU A 104 -4.39 -9.39 1.31
C LEU A 104 -3.50 -10.44 1.99
N THR A 105 -2.67 -11.11 1.20
CA THR A 105 -1.76 -12.17 1.67
C THR A 105 -0.30 -11.79 1.52
N ARG A 106 0.00 -10.82 0.64
CA ARG A 106 1.34 -10.29 0.36
C ARG A 106 1.27 -8.76 0.33
N LEU A 107 2.11 -8.13 1.13
CA LEU A 107 2.26 -6.68 1.17
C LEU A 107 3.74 -6.35 1.10
N SER A 108 4.10 -5.49 0.14
CA SER A 108 5.40 -4.84 0.06
C SER A 108 5.16 -3.35 0.13
N VAL A 109 5.73 -2.68 1.13
CA VAL A 109 5.48 -1.25 1.36
C VAL A 109 6.76 -0.51 1.62
N TYR A 110 6.91 0.64 0.97
CA TYR A 110 7.79 1.69 1.44
C TYR A 110 7.02 2.60 2.37
N MET A 111 7.46 2.70 3.62
CA MET A 111 6.76 3.34 4.71
C MET A 111 7.52 4.60 5.15
N ARG A 112 6.94 5.76 4.86
CA ARG A 112 7.27 7.05 5.50
C ARG A 112 6.15 7.45 6.45
N VAL A 113 6.00 6.67 7.52
CA VAL A 113 4.73 6.62 8.27
C VAL A 113 4.95 6.87 9.76
N THR A 114 4.00 7.53 10.42
CA THR A 114 4.06 7.84 11.86
C THR A 114 3.52 6.68 12.73
N THR A 115 3.42 6.90 14.04
CA THR A 115 2.97 5.90 15.04
C THR A 115 1.53 5.41 14.85
N ASN A 116 0.72 6.07 14.02
CA ASN A 116 -0.67 5.68 13.70
C ASN A 116 -0.78 4.31 12.96
N THR A 117 0.35 3.79 12.45
CA THR A 117 0.45 2.50 11.73
C THR A 117 0.01 1.27 12.51
N LEU A 118 0.14 1.29 13.84
CA LEU A 118 -0.09 0.10 14.68
C LEU A 118 -1.50 -0.49 14.49
N SER A 119 -2.49 0.39 14.34
CA SER A 119 -3.89 -0.01 14.21
C SER A 119 -4.22 -0.65 12.87
N PHE A 120 -3.44 -0.40 11.82
CA PHE A 120 -3.77 -0.90 10.48
C PHE A 120 -3.52 -2.40 10.33
N TRP A 121 -2.46 -2.91 10.96
CA TRP A 121 -2.09 -4.31 10.87
C TRP A 121 -3.21 -5.26 11.33
N LYS A 122 -4.10 -4.80 12.24
CA LYS A 122 -5.28 -5.56 12.70
C LYS A 122 -6.26 -5.91 11.57
N TYR A 123 -6.24 -5.16 10.46
CA TYR A 123 -7.10 -5.39 9.30
C TYR A 123 -6.51 -6.33 8.26
N LEU A 124 -5.27 -6.79 8.46
CA LEU A 124 -4.55 -7.70 7.57
C LEU A 124 -4.23 -9.07 8.21
N PRO A 125 -5.19 -9.75 8.89
CA PRO A 125 -4.90 -10.98 9.63
C PRO A 125 -4.49 -12.16 8.73
N ASN A 126 -4.73 -12.04 7.41
CA ASN A 126 -4.38 -13.05 6.41
C ASN A 126 -3.00 -12.86 5.79
N LEU A 127 -2.26 -11.82 6.21
CA LEU A 127 -0.96 -11.52 5.64
C LEU A 127 0.03 -12.65 5.95
N SER A 128 0.61 -13.20 4.90
CA SER A 128 1.57 -14.30 4.97
C SER A 128 2.99 -13.86 4.60
N HIS A 129 3.11 -12.77 3.83
CA HIS A 129 4.36 -12.16 3.44
C HIS A 129 4.26 -10.65 3.64
N LEU A 130 5.18 -10.11 4.42
CA LEU A 130 5.31 -8.68 4.65
C LEU A 130 6.74 -8.26 4.33
N THR A 131 6.88 -7.32 3.41
CA THR A 131 8.12 -6.60 3.15
C THR A 131 7.88 -5.14 3.48
N VAL A 132 8.73 -4.59 4.33
CA VAL A 132 8.66 -3.21 4.77
C VAL A 132 10.01 -2.57 4.50
N HIS A 133 9.99 -1.46 3.79
CA HIS A 133 11.09 -0.53 3.65
C HIS A 133 10.75 0.71 4.48
N MET A 134 11.65 1.17 5.35
CA MET A 134 11.41 2.35 6.19
C MET A 134 12.58 3.31 6.08
N GLU A 135 12.27 4.60 5.93
CA GLU A 135 13.20 5.67 6.25
C GLU A 135 13.00 6.03 7.73
N ARG A 136 14.10 6.12 8.51
CA ARG A 136 14.09 6.46 9.95
C ARG A 136 13.43 5.41 10.86
N PHE A 137 13.77 5.46 12.14
CA PHE A 137 13.32 4.50 13.15
C PHE A 137 12.01 4.93 13.82
N TYR A 138 10.89 4.68 13.16
CA TYR A 138 9.57 4.91 13.78
C TYR A 138 9.08 3.74 14.63
N LEU A 139 9.50 2.52 14.29
CA LEU A 139 9.16 1.29 15.01
C LEU A 139 10.43 0.51 15.33
N ASP A 140 10.62 0.19 16.61
CA ASP A 140 11.71 -0.69 17.05
C ASP A 140 11.35 -2.17 16.89
N GLY A 141 12.33 -3.04 17.14
CA GLY A 141 12.16 -4.49 17.03
C GLY A 141 11.07 -5.05 17.97
N LYS A 142 10.86 -4.46 19.15
CA LYS A 142 9.83 -4.92 20.11
C LYS A 142 8.44 -4.54 19.61
N GLN A 143 8.28 -3.35 19.04
CA GLN A 143 7.02 -2.93 18.43
C GLN A 143 6.68 -3.82 17.24
N TRP A 144 7.65 -4.15 16.38
CA TRP A 144 7.46 -5.13 15.30
C TRP A 144 7.08 -6.51 15.82
N GLU A 145 7.77 -7.00 16.86
CA GLU A 145 7.43 -8.28 17.50
C GLU A 145 6.00 -8.29 18.01
N TYR A 146 5.56 -7.22 18.68
CA TYR A 146 4.18 -7.06 19.14
C TYR A 146 3.18 -7.09 17.98
N ILE A 147 3.41 -6.29 16.94
CA ILE A 147 2.54 -6.26 15.75
C ILE A 147 2.39 -7.65 15.14
N ILE A 148 3.50 -8.35 14.93
CA ILE A 148 3.52 -9.66 14.28
C ILE A 148 2.76 -10.68 15.13
N ARG A 149 3.07 -10.76 16.44
CA ARG A 149 2.45 -11.72 17.35
C ARG A 149 0.96 -11.45 17.55
N THR A 150 0.56 -10.19 17.60
CA THR A 150 -0.83 -9.81 17.95
C THR A 150 -1.74 -9.74 16.73
N TYR A 151 -1.27 -9.20 15.60
CA TYR A 151 -2.14 -8.88 14.46
C TYR A 151 -1.91 -9.74 13.22
N LEU A 152 -0.73 -10.35 13.08
CA LEU A 152 -0.34 -11.07 11.85
C LEU A 152 -0.11 -12.58 12.09
N PRO A 153 -1.10 -13.33 12.61
CA PRO A 153 -0.90 -14.71 13.04
C PRO A 153 -0.56 -15.68 11.90
N LYS A 154 -0.80 -15.31 10.63
CA LYS A 154 -0.47 -16.13 9.45
C LYS A 154 0.85 -15.74 8.78
N LEU A 155 1.60 -14.80 9.35
CA LEU A 155 2.83 -14.30 8.76
C LEU A 155 3.90 -15.41 8.75
N LYS A 156 4.44 -15.69 7.57
CA LYS A 156 5.50 -16.68 7.36
C LYS A 156 6.82 -16.04 6.95
N ILE A 157 6.74 -14.95 6.20
CA ILE A 157 7.91 -14.22 5.72
C ILE A 157 7.77 -12.76 6.15
N PHE A 158 8.70 -12.31 6.97
CA PHE A 158 8.86 -10.91 7.33
C PHE A 158 10.22 -10.43 6.83
N ARG A 159 10.24 -9.35 6.07
CA ARG A 159 11.45 -8.66 5.60
C ARG A 159 11.36 -7.21 5.98
N LEU A 160 12.38 -6.73 6.67
CA LEU A 160 12.49 -5.35 7.10
C LEU A 160 13.79 -4.78 6.53
N TYR A 161 13.65 -3.72 5.75
CA TYR A 161 14.74 -2.92 5.22
C TYR A 161 14.66 -1.56 5.91
N MET A 162 15.72 -1.19 6.61
CA MET A 162 15.83 0.10 7.29
C MET A 162 16.98 0.86 6.70
N ASP A 163 16.67 2.01 6.10
CA ASP A 163 17.69 2.95 5.66
C ASP A 163 18.06 3.83 6.85
N LEU A 164 19.25 3.57 7.37
CA LEU A 164 19.93 4.45 8.31
C LEU A 164 20.37 5.67 7.53
N ALA A 165 19.47 6.64 7.35
CA ALA A 165 19.94 8.00 7.16
C ALA A 165 20.71 8.32 8.45
N ALA A 166 22.03 8.20 8.41
CA ALA A 166 22.86 8.96 9.32
C ALA A 166 22.46 10.40 9.04
N ASP A 167 21.70 11.02 9.95
CA ASP A 167 21.73 12.47 10.04
C ASP A 167 23.23 12.80 10.03
N ASP A 168 23.65 13.58 9.04
CA ASP A 168 25.05 13.94 8.84
C ASP A 168 25.73 14.14 10.19
N CYS A 169 26.83 13.41 10.44
CA CYS A 169 27.77 13.71 11.51
C CYS A 169 28.32 15.13 11.29
N ASN A 170 27.54 16.15 11.64
CA ASN A 170 27.87 17.57 11.59
C ASN A 170 27.17 18.26 12.77
N GLN A 171 27.60 17.93 13.99
CA GLN A 171 27.70 18.88 15.10
C GLN A 171 29.03 18.66 15.82
#